data_AF-A0A0R2RH01-F1
#
_entry.id   AF-A0A0R2RH01-F1
#
_cell.length_a   1.000
_cell.length_b   1.000
_cell.length_c   1.000
_cell.angle_alpha   90.00
_cell.angle_beta   90.00
_cell.angle_gamma   90.00
#
_symmetry.space_group_name_H-M   'P 1'
#
loop_
_entity.id
_entity.type
_entity.pdbx_description
1 polymer ?
#
loop_
_entity_poly.entity_id
_entity_poly.type
_entity_poly.pdbx_seq_one_letter_code
_entity_poly.pdbx_strand_id
1 'polypeptide(L)' 'MATYECSKCGMSVNATCGKCNDPLVNDSLKLEDGSEVQISKCPNDHGKIKSPLCCGQDMVCSS' A
#
# COMPACT_ATOMS: atom_id res chain seq x y z
N MET A 1 -8.19 -5.91 8.42
CA MET A 1 -7.12 -4.93 8.71
C MET A 1 -7.03 -3.98 7.54
N ALA A 2 -6.98 -2.67 7.78
CA ALA A 2 -6.75 -1.70 6.71
C ALA A 2 -5.32 -1.89 6.18
N THR A 3 -5.13 -1.84 4.87
CA THR A 3 -3.79 -1.92 4.27
C THR A 3 -3.03 -0.61 4.42
N TYR A 4 -3.76 0.50 4.59
CA TYR A 4 -3.23 1.84 4.79
C TYR A 4 -4.12 2.67 5.69
N GLU A 5 -3.53 3.56 6.49
CA GLU A 5 -4.25 4.53 7.31
C GLU A 5 -3.60 5.91 7.23
N CYS A 6 -4.44 6.95 7.15
CA CYS A 6 -3.99 8.33 7.15
C CYS A 6 -4.01 8.87 8.57
N SER A 7 -2.83 9.17 9.13
CA SER A 7 -2.71 9.71 10.50
C SER A 7 -3.32 11.10 10.68
N LYS A 8 -3.57 11.85 9.61
CA LYS A 8 -4.15 13.21 9.68
C LYS A 8 -5.67 13.22 9.79
N CYS A 9 -6.36 12.39 9.01
CA CYS A 9 -7.83 12.41 8.93
C CYS A 9 -8.48 11.09 9.39
N GLY A 10 -7.68 10.08 9.77
CA GLY A 10 -8.17 8.76 10.18
C GLY A 10 -8.73 7.93 9.03
N MET A 11 -8.53 8.34 7.77
CA MET A 11 -9.01 7.59 6.62
C MET A 11 -8.22 6.28 6.48
N SER A 12 -8.93 5.15 6.55
CA SER A 12 -8.36 3.82 6.34
C SER A 12 -8.78 3.26 4.98
N VAL A 13 -7.86 2.63 4.26
CA VAL A 13 -8.13 2.01 2.95
C VAL A 13 -7.78 0.54 3.00
N ASN A 14 -8.63 -0.29 2.39
CA ASN A 14 -8.34 -1.68 2.10
C ASN A 14 -8.31 -1.87 0.58
N ALA A 15 -7.22 -2.43 0.05
CA ALA A 15 -7.03 -2.62 -1.38
C ALA A 15 -7.05 -4.11 -1.76
N THR A 16 -7.82 -4.45 -2.80
CA THR A 16 -7.90 -5.78 -3.39
C THR A 16 -7.44 -5.77 -4.84
N CYS A 17 -6.88 -6.87 -5.31
CA CYS A 17 -6.49 -7.02 -6.71
C CYS A 17 -7.73 -7.20 -7.58
N GLY A 18 -7.99 -6.31 -8.53
CA GLY A 18 -9.15 -6.44 -9.43
C GLY A 18 -9.13 -7.67 -10.35
N LYS A 19 -7.99 -8.37 -10.49
CA LYS A 19 -7.86 -9.56 -11.34
C LYS A 19 -8.22 -10.86 -10.63
N CYS A 20 -7.77 -11.04 -9.37
CA CYS A 20 -8.03 -12.25 -8.59
C CYS A 20 -8.94 -12.02 -7.37
N ASN A 21 -9.33 -10.78 -7.10
CA ASN A 21 -10.09 -10.34 -5.93
C ASN A 21 -9.44 -10.60 -4.56
N ASP A 22 -8.19 -11.08 -4.53
CA ASP A 22 -7.44 -11.24 -3.27
C ASP A 22 -7.03 -9.89 -2.67
N PRO A 23 -6.99 -9.78 -1.33
CA PRO A 23 -6.45 -8.61 -0.67
C PRO A 23 -4.97 -8.44 -1.02
N LEU A 24 -4.57 -7.20 -1.32
CA LEU A 24 -3.17 -6.88 -1.52
C LEU A 24 -2.44 -6.95 -0.18
N VAL A 25 -1.23 -7.48 -0.21
CA VAL A 25 -0.35 -7.57 0.95
C VAL A 25 0.58 -6.37 1.00
N ASN A 26 0.86 -5.85 2.18
CA ASN A 26 1.85 -4.78 2.34
C ASN A 26 3.27 -5.36 2.12
N ASP A 27 4.10 -4.59 1.42
CA ASP A 27 5.48 -4.94 1.08
C ASP A 27 6.29 -3.63 0.94
N SER A 28 7.61 -3.73 0.90
CA SER A 28 8.52 -2.57 0.84
C SER A 28 9.47 -2.72 -0.34
N LEU A 29 9.49 -1.72 -1.22
CA LEU A 29 10.36 -1.72 -2.40
C LEU A 29 11.56 -0.80 -2.16
N LYS A 30 12.76 -1.38 -2.14
CA LYS A 30 14.00 -0.61 -2.16
C LYS A 30 14.27 -0.10 -3.57
N LEU A 31 14.48 1.21 -3.67
CA LEU A 31 14.91 1.90 -4.88
C LEU A 31 16.43 1.87 -4.98
N GLU A 32 16.95 2.08 -6.19
CA GLU A 32 18.40 2.10 -6.45
C GLU A 32 19.12 3.25 -5.73
N ASP A 33 18.38 4.32 -5.42
CA ASP A 33 18.81 5.46 -4.61
C ASP A 33 19.00 5.10 -3.12
N GLY A 34 18.63 3.89 -2.70
CA GLY A 34 18.68 3.45 -1.30
C GLY A 34 17.44 3.81 -0.48
N SER A 35 16.57 4.67 -1.02
CA SER A 35 15.25 4.96 -0.48
C SER A 35 14.32 3.74 -0.52
N GLU A 36 13.46 3.57 0.48
CA GLU A 36 12.46 2.50 0.54
C GLU A 36 11.04 3.08 0.43
N VAL A 37 10.21 2.51 -0.43
CA VAL A 37 8.82 2.93 -0.60
C VAL A 37 7.88 1.80 -0.22
N GLN A 38 6.84 2.15 0.54
CA GLN A 38 5.77 1.23 0.89
C GLN A 38 4.92 0.93 -0.35
N ILE A 39 4.68 -0.36 -0.58
CA ILE A 39 3.90 -0.86 -1.70
C ILE A 39 2.88 -1.89 -1.22
N SER A 40 1.82 -2.06 -2.01
CA SER A 40 0.89 -3.18 -1.87
C SER A 40 1.08 -4.11 -3.04
N LYS A 41 1.50 -5.35 -2.76
CA LYS A 41 1.75 -6.38 -3.76
C LYS A 41 0.58 -7.36 -3.81
N CYS A 42 0.23 -7.81 -5.01
CA CYS A 42 -0.69 -8.93 -5.18
C CYS A 42 0.01 -10.24 -4.79
N PRO A 43 -0.59 -11.10 -3.93
CA PRO A 43 0.02 -12.38 -3.55
C PRO A 43 0.20 -13.34 -4.74
N ASN A 44 -0.57 -13.16 -5.82
CA ASN A 44 -0.48 -13.94 -7.05
C ASN A 44 0.46 -13.31 -8.11
N ASP A 45 1.29 -12.33 -7.71
CA ASP A 45 2.26 -11.66 -8.58
C ASP A 45 1.66 -10.97 -9.82
N HIS A 46 0.38 -10.60 -9.77
CA HIS A 46 -0.27 -9.84 -10.84
C HIS A 46 0.21 -8.39 -10.98
N GLY A 47 0.82 -7.85 -9.93
CA GLY A 47 1.30 -6.48 -9.89
C GLY A 47 1.47 -5.97 -8.46
N LYS A 48 1.92 -4.72 -8.38
CA LYS A 48 2.14 -3.96 -7.15
C LYS A 48 1.74 -2.50 -7.35
N ILE A 49 1.20 -1.86 -6.32
CA ILE A 49 0.84 -0.44 -6.32
C ILE A 49 1.63 0.29 -5.23
N LYS A 50 1.99 1.55 -5.48
CA LYS A 50 2.53 2.43 -4.42
C LYS A 50 1.41 2.79 -3.45
N SER A 51 1.78 3.05 -2.19
CA SER A 51 0.89 3.62 -1.18
C SER A 51 0.06 4.79 -1.73
N PRO A 52 -1.27 4.81 -1.50
CA PRO A 52 -2.11 5.93 -1.91
C PRO A 52 -1.74 7.22 -1.15
N LEU A 53 -1.98 8.37 -1.77
CA LEU A 53 -1.76 9.68 -1.17
C LEU A 53 -3.06 10.18 -0.52
N CYS A 54 -3.01 10.56 0.75
CA CYS A 54 -4.11 11.20 1.47
C CYS A 54 -3.58 12.40 2.27
N CYS A 55 -4.31 13.53 2.27
CA CYS A 55 -3.89 14.78 2.92
C CYS A 55 -2.47 15.27 2.52
N GLY A 56 -2.07 15.00 1.27
CA GLY A 56 -0.76 15.40 0.72
C GLY A 56 0.43 14.57 1.21
N GLN A 57 0.18 13.41 1.83
CA GLN A 57 1.22 12.48 2.28
C GLN A 57 0.90 11.06 1.84
N ASP A 58 1.93 10.26 1.59
CA ASP A 58 1.78 8.82 1.40
C ASP A 58 1.14 8.22 2.67
N MET A 59 0.10 7.42 2.49
CA MET A 59 -0.48 6.67 3.58
C MET A 59 0.47 5.54 3.97
N VAL A 60 0.64 5.35 5.27
CA VAL A 60 1.46 4.26 5.81
C VAL A 60 0.57 3.10 6.22
N CYS A 61 1.11 1.87 6.14
CA CYS A 61 0.41 0.72 6.70
C CYS A 61 0.43 0.86 8.22
N SER A 62 -0.74 1.07 8.84
CA SER A 62 -0.90 0.91 10.29
C SER A 62 -0.84 -0.58 10.57
N SER A 63 0.24 -1.00 11.24
CA SER A 63 0.54 -2.40 11.61
C SER A 63 -0.58 -3.01 12.46
#